data_AF-A0A938W9G8-F1
#
_entry.id   AF-A0A938W9G8-F1
#
_cell.length_a   1.000
_cell.length_b   1.000
_cell.length_c   1.000
_cell.angle_alpha   90.00
_cell.angle_beta   90.00
_cell.angle_gamma   90.00
#
_symmetry.space_group_name_H-M   'P 1'
#
loop_
_entity.id
_entity.type
_entity.pdbx_description
1 polymer ?
#
loop_
_entity_poly.entity_id
_entity_poly.type
_entity_poly.pdbx_seq_one_letter_code
_entity_poly.pdbx_strand_id
1 'polypeptide(L)'
;MPHRFASFSTIAIYTFVAWVIVQFIFSFALSLPRGAFIAVHYLAVILAFALIFRAYFDVHPNADAFDTTAQAILVMLIFEGIFLAFYASDPLRFLNYTDWIVPTFLTACAIYFVGKPSTANIA
;
A
#
# COMPACT_ATOMS: atom_id res chain seq x y z
N MET A 1 -13.97 -27.41 2.94
CA MET A 1 -12.67 -26.79 3.31
C MET A 1 -12.99 -25.51 4.06
N PRO A 2 -12.43 -25.24 5.25
CA PRO A 2 -12.75 -24.02 5.96
C PRO A 2 -12.35 -22.84 5.09
N HIS A 3 -13.29 -21.95 4.79
CA HIS A 3 -13.06 -20.66 4.16
C HIS A 3 -12.10 -19.90 5.06
N ARG A 4 -10.79 -20.02 4.82
CA ARG A 4 -9.79 -19.20 5.51
C ARG A 4 -9.96 -17.81 4.94
N PHE A 5 -10.84 -17.03 5.58
CA PHE A 5 -10.81 -15.57 5.50
C PHE A 5 -9.33 -15.19 5.58
N ALA A 6 -8.85 -14.47 4.56
CA ALA A 6 -7.47 -14.08 4.53
C ALA A 6 -7.20 -13.25 5.79
N SER A 7 -6.28 -13.73 6.63
CA SER A 7 -6.14 -13.18 7.96
C SER A 7 -5.52 -11.79 7.88
N PHE A 8 -5.92 -10.90 8.80
CA PHE A 8 -5.34 -9.57 8.95
C PHE A 8 -3.80 -9.62 8.95
N SER A 9 -3.20 -10.63 9.58
CA SER A 9 -1.75 -10.84 9.61
C SER A 9 -1.16 -11.06 8.22
N THR A 10 -1.82 -11.82 7.35
CA THR A 10 -1.36 -12.02 5.97
C THR A 10 -1.43 -10.71 5.19
N ILE A 11 -2.53 -9.97 5.29
CA ILE A 11 -2.65 -8.64 4.66
C ILE A 11 -1.54 -7.71 5.16
N ALA A 12 -1.23 -7.75 6.46
CA ALA A 12 -0.19 -6.93 7.04
C ALA A 12 1.20 -7.25 6.49
N ILE A 13 1.52 -8.52 6.27
CA ILE A 13 2.78 -8.95 5.66
C ILE A 13 2.89 -8.43 4.22
N TYR A 14 1.85 -8.60 3.40
CA TYR A 14 1.86 -8.11 2.02
C TYR A 14 1.96 -6.59 1.94
N THR A 15 1.24 -5.88 2.83
CA THR A 15 1.33 -4.43 2.98
C THR A 15 2.76 -4.01 3.34
N PHE A 16 3.38 -4.70 4.30
CA PHE A 16 4.76 -4.41 4.72
C PHE A 16 5.76 -4.63 3.59
N VAL A 17 5.63 -5.73 2.84
CA VAL A 17 6.51 -6.02 1.68
C VAL A 17 6.39 -4.93 0.62
N ALA A 18 5.16 -4.56 0.23
CA ALA A 18 4.94 -3.48 -0.72
C ALA A 18 5.54 -2.16 -0.23
N TRP A 19 5.32 -1.83 1.05
CA TRP A 19 5.86 -0.64 1.68
C TRP A 19 7.41 -0.62 1.67
N VAL A 20 8.08 -1.72 2.03
CA VAL A 20 9.55 -1.82 1.97
C VAL A 20 10.08 -1.62 0.55
N ILE A 21 9.39 -2.16 -0.47
CA ILE A 21 9.75 -1.95 -1.88
C ILE A 21 9.67 -0.45 -2.23
N VAL A 22 8.62 0.24 -1.81
CA VAL A 22 8.49 1.70 -2.01
C VAL A 22 9.66 2.43 -1.35
N GLN A 23 9.97 2.13 -0.08
CA GLN A 23 11.08 2.77 0.64
C GLN A 23 12.44 2.51 -0.03
N PHE A 24 12.65 1.29 -0.54
CA PHE A 24 13.85 0.97 -1.29
C PHE A 24 13.97 1.83 -2.54
N ILE A 25 12.91 1.94 -3.35
CA ILE A 25 12.89 2.82 -4.54
C ILE A 25 13.09 4.29 -4.16
N PHE A 26 12.46 4.72 -3.07
CA PHE A 26 12.59 6.08 -2.54
C PHE A 26 14.04 6.45 -2.24
N SER A 27 14.81 5.52 -1.67
CA SER A 27 16.22 5.74 -1.32
C SER A 27 17.12 6.06 -2.53
N PHE A 28 16.81 5.50 -3.71
CA PHE A 28 17.52 5.83 -4.96
C PHE A 28 16.99 7.10 -5.62
N ALA A 29 15.75 7.50 -5.32
CA ALA A 29 15.10 8.66 -5.92
C ALA A 29 15.47 9.98 -5.23
N LEU A 30 16.07 9.97 -4.03
CA LEU A 30 16.35 11.16 -3.22
C LEU A 30 17.23 12.22 -3.93
N SER A 31 18.04 11.82 -4.90
CA SER A 31 18.89 12.73 -5.69
C SER A 31 18.17 13.38 -6.88
N LEU A 32 16.93 12.99 -7.17
CA LEU A 32 16.17 13.50 -8.30
C LEU A 32 15.62 14.91 -8.05
N PRO A 33 15.42 15.72 -9.11
CA PRO A 33 14.64 16.94 -9.01
C PRO A 33 13.24 16.66 -8.47
N ARG A 34 12.69 17.58 -7.67
CA ARG A 34 11.43 17.39 -6.93
C ARG A 34 10.27 16.84 -7.76
N GLY A 35 10.05 17.35 -8.97
CA GLY A 35 8.97 16.86 -9.84
C GLY A 35 9.15 15.40 -10.27
N ALA A 36 10.39 15.02 -10.63
CA ALA A 36 10.72 13.65 -10.99
C ALA A 36 10.63 12.72 -9.78
N PHE A 37 11.08 13.18 -8.61
CA PHE A 37 10.94 12.46 -7.34
C PHE A 37 9.48 12.12 -7.02
N ILE A 38 8.58 13.10 -7.10
CA ILE A 38 7.14 12.90 -6.86
C ILE A 38 6.55 11.88 -7.83
N ALA A 39 6.87 12.02 -9.14
CA ALA A 39 6.39 11.09 -10.16
C ALA A 39 6.88 9.65 -9.91
N VAL A 40 8.17 9.48 -9.58
CA VAL A 40 8.76 8.18 -9.24
C VAL A 40 8.10 7.60 -7.99
N HIS A 41 7.87 8.41 -6.95
CA HIS A 41 7.21 7.96 -5.74
C HIS A 41 5.80 7.44 -6.02
N TYR A 42 4.99 8.19 -6.76
CA TYR A 42 3.62 7.77 -7.09
C TYR A 42 3.59 6.50 -7.95
N LEU A 43 4.49 6.40 -8.93
CA LEU A 43 4.64 5.18 -9.72
C LEU A 43 5.08 3.99 -8.87
N ALA A 44 6.04 4.19 -7.97
CA ALA A 44 6.50 3.15 -7.05
C ALA A 44 5.37 2.63 -6.16
N VAL A 45 4.57 3.53 -5.60
CA VAL A 45 3.40 3.17 -4.78
C VAL A 45 2.39 2.36 -5.59
N ILE A 46 1.97 2.86 -6.76
CA ILE A 46 0.99 2.16 -7.61
C ILE A 46 1.51 0.77 -7.98
N LEU A 47 2.74 0.67 -8.49
CA LEU A 47 3.28 -0.59 -8.99
C LEU A 47 3.55 -1.58 -7.87
N ALA A 48 4.15 -1.17 -6.75
CA ALA A 48 4.45 -2.08 -5.65
C ALA A 48 3.15 -2.64 -5.06
N PHE A 49 2.17 -1.79 -4.76
CA PHE A 49 0.91 -2.26 -4.19
C PHE A 49 0.08 -3.08 -5.19
N ALA A 50 0.01 -2.69 -6.46
CA ALA A 50 -0.70 -3.47 -7.47
C ALA A 50 -0.07 -4.86 -7.66
N LEU A 51 1.26 -4.96 -7.79
CA LEU A 51 1.94 -6.23 -8.02
C LEU A 51 1.84 -7.17 -6.81
N ILE A 52 2.08 -6.64 -5.61
CA ILE A 52 2.06 -7.43 -4.38
C ILE A 52 0.63 -7.88 -4.04
N PHE A 53 -0.36 -7.00 -4.17
CA PHE A 53 -1.74 -7.40 -3.91
C PHE A 53 -2.35 -8.23 -5.03
N ARG A 54 -1.85 -8.14 -6.27
CA ARG A 54 -2.22 -9.10 -7.31
C ARG A 54 -1.79 -10.52 -6.90
N ALA A 55 -0.54 -10.69 -6.47
CA ALA A 55 -0.07 -11.97 -5.96
C ALA A 55 -0.88 -12.46 -4.74
N TYR A 56 -1.27 -11.54 -3.84
CA TYR A 56 -2.15 -11.86 -2.73
C TYR A 56 -3.50 -12.43 -3.18
N PHE A 57 -4.18 -11.78 -4.12
CA PHE A 57 -5.49 -12.23 -4.63
C PHE A 57 -5.39 -13.50 -5.48
N ASP A 58 -4.26 -13.76 -6.12
CA ASP A 58 -4.01 -15.02 -6.81
C ASP A 58 -3.88 -16.18 -5.79
N VAL A 59 -3.29 -15.94 -4.61
CA VAL A 59 -3.21 -16.93 -3.50
C VAL A 59 -4.52 -17.02 -2.70
N HIS A 60 -5.28 -15.93 -2.61
CA HIS A 60 -6.53 -15.84 -1.85
C HIS A 60 -7.70 -15.45 -2.77
N PRO A 61 -8.13 -16.35 -3.68
CA PRO A 61 -9.10 -16.01 -4.73
C PRO A 61 -10.49 -15.64 -4.23
N ASN A 62 -10.81 -15.95 -2.96
CA ASN A 62 -12.09 -15.63 -2.32
C ASN A 62 -12.01 -14.41 -1.40
N ALA A 63 -10.87 -13.71 -1.34
CA ALA A 63 -10.74 -12.50 -0.53
C ALA A 63 -11.57 -11.36 -1.14
N ASP A 64 -12.33 -10.67 -0.31
CA ASP A 64 -13.08 -9.49 -0.74
C ASP A 64 -12.12 -8.30 -0.94
N ALA A 65 -12.23 -7.64 -2.10
CA ALA A 65 -11.36 -6.54 -2.46
C ALA A 65 -11.54 -5.30 -1.56
N PHE A 66 -12.77 -5.02 -1.13
CA PHE A 66 -13.04 -3.88 -0.26
C PHE A 66 -12.43 -4.09 1.12
N ASP A 67 -12.71 -5.24 1.75
CA ASP A 67 -12.20 -5.59 3.08
C ASP A 67 -10.67 -5.67 3.08
N THR A 68 -10.08 -6.26 2.04
CA THR A 68 -8.62 -6.35 1.89
C THR A 68 -8.01 -4.97 1.77
N THR A 69 -8.59 -4.09 0.96
CA THR A 69 -8.11 -2.71 0.78
C THR A 69 -8.23 -1.92 2.08
N ALA A 70 -9.37 -1.99 2.76
CA ALA A 70 -9.58 -1.29 4.03
C ALA A 70 -8.57 -1.72 5.10
N GLN A 71 -8.32 -3.03 5.22
CA GLN A 71 -7.32 -3.57 6.14
C GLN A 71 -5.90 -3.17 5.75
N ALA A 72 -5.54 -3.21 4.47
CA ALA A 72 -4.23 -2.81 4.00
C ALA A 72 -3.94 -1.33 4.26
N ILE A 73 -4.93 -0.45 4.03
CA ILE A 73 -4.82 0.97 4.39
C ILE A 73 -4.66 1.12 5.89
N LEU A 74 -5.46 0.46 6.71
CA LEU A 74 -5.31 0.52 8.17
C LEU A 74 -3.90 0.08 8.62
N VAL A 75 -3.37 -1.01 8.06
CA VAL A 75 -2.01 -1.47 8.35
C VAL A 75 -0.96 -0.45 7.92
N MET A 76 -1.10 0.10 6.72
CA MET A 76 -0.18 1.13 6.22
C MET A 76 -0.18 2.35 7.15
N LEU A 77 -1.35 2.80 7.61
CA LEU A 77 -1.48 3.89 8.58
C LEU A 77 -0.76 3.59 9.90
N ILE A 78 -0.85 2.35 10.39
CA ILE A 78 -0.14 1.91 11.60
C ILE A 78 1.38 1.95 11.38
N PHE A 79 1.87 1.44 10.25
CA PHE A 79 3.30 1.46 9.93
C PHE A 79 3.80 2.90 9.77
N GLU A 80 3.12 3.72 8.98
CA GLU A 80 3.45 5.14 8.83
C GLU A 80 3.46 5.86 10.18
N GLY A 81 2.48 5.63 11.05
CA GLY A 81 2.44 6.22 12.39
C GLY A 81 3.63 5.81 13.27
N ILE A 82 4.03 4.54 13.22
CA ILE A 82 5.20 4.03 13.93
C ILE A 82 6.48 4.66 13.37
N PHE A 83 6.66 4.67 12.05
CA PHE A 83 7.85 5.22 11.40
C PHE A 83 7.96 6.74 11.55
N LEU A 84 6.86 7.49 11.44
CA LEU A 84 6.82 8.93 11.70
C LEU A 84 7.29 9.28 13.12
N ALA A 85 7.00 8.43 14.11
CA ALA A 85 7.52 8.62 15.47
C ALA A 85 9.05 8.53 15.54
N PHE A 86 9.69 7.75 14.65
CA PHE A 86 11.16 7.66 14.56
C PHE A 86 11.79 8.78 13.74
N TYR A 87 11.07 9.37 12.78
CA TYR A 87 11.54 10.49 11.95
C TYR A 87 11.15 11.87 12.49
N ALA A 88 10.73 11.94 13.75
CA ALA A 88 10.36 13.16 14.45
C ALA A 88 11.51 14.18 14.60
N SER A 89 12.65 14.04 13.93
CA SER A 89 13.74 15.03 13.91
C SER A 89 14.27 15.34 12.51
N ASP A 90 13.72 14.72 11.46
CA ASP A 90 14.26 14.81 10.10
C ASP A 90 13.75 16.07 9.35
N PRO A 91 14.61 16.83 8.65
CA PRO A 91 14.18 17.92 7.78
C PRO A 91 13.14 17.50 6.72
N LEU A 92 13.01 16.23 6.33
CA LEU A 92 11.99 15.79 5.35
C LEU A 92 10.52 15.86 5.83
N ARG A 93 10.26 16.41 7.02
CA ARG A 93 8.92 16.72 7.57
C ARG A 93 8.02 17.58 6.67
N PHE A 94 8.55 18.19 5.61
CA PHE A 94 7.78 18.99 4.64
C PHE A 94 6.97 18.17 3.64
N LEU A 95 6.94 16.83 3.76
CA LEU A 95 5.94 16.01 3.09
C LEU A 95 4.57 16.48 3.61
N ASN A 96 3.92 17.35 2.84
CA ASN A 96 2.69 18.02 3.23
C ASN A 96 1.57 16.99 3.44
N TYR A 97 0.45 17.38 4.05
CA TYR A 97 -0.76 16.53 4.11
C TYR A 97 -1.11 15.91 2.75
N THR A 98 -0.87 16.63 1.65
CA THR A 98 -1.04 16.16 0.27
C THR A 98 -0.10 15.00 -0.11
N ASP A 99 1.14 15.02 0.35
CA ASP A 99 2.13 13.98 0.07
C ASP A 99 1.85 12.68 0.81
N TRP A 100 0.91 12.68 1.75
CA TRP A 100 0.45 11.49 2.45
C TRP A 100 -0.92 11.01 1.94
N ILE A 101 -1.84 11.95 1.68
CA ILE A 101 -3.17 11.64 1.14
C ILE A 101 -3.08 11.03 -0.26
N VAL A 102 -2.27 11.60 -1.15
CA VAL A 102 -2.20 11.12 -2.54
C VAL A 102 -1.63 9.69 -2.61
N PRO A 103 -0.49 9.35 -2.00
CA PRO A 103 -0.02 7.97 -1.95
C PRO A 103 -1.01 7.02 -1.28
N THR A 104 -1.66 7.43 -0.19
CA THR A 104 -2.68 6.61 0.47
C THR A 104 -3.85 6.29 -0.46
N PHE A 105 -4.33 7.29 -1.19
CA PHE A 105 -5.37 7.12 -2.20
C PHE A 105 -4.91 6.21 -3.34
N LEU A 106 -3.70 6.43 -3.86
CA LEU A 106 -3.13 5.60 -4.93
C LEU A 106 -2.94 4.14 -4.49
N THR A 107 -2.50 3.90 -3.26
CA THR A 107 -2.43 2.57 -2.65
C THR A 107 -3.81 1.93 -2.63
N ALA A 108 -4.83 2.63 -2.12
CA ALA A 108 -6.19 2.11 -2.07
C ALA A 108 -6.72 1.75 -3.46
N CYS A 109 -6.55 2.65 -4.44
CA CYS A 109 -6.93 2.41 -5.82
C CYS A 109 -6.17 1.22 -6.43
N ALA A 110 -4.85 1.13 -6.23
CA ALA A 110 -4.03 0.06 -6.78
C ALA A 110 -4.47 -1.31 -6.26
N ILE A 111 -4.68 -1.45 -4.94
CA ILE A 111 -5.13 -2.70 -4.32
C ILE A 111 -6.54 -3.06 -4.79
N TYR A 112 -7.47 -2.11 -4.72
CA TYR A 112 -8.86 -2.33 -5.09
C TYR A 112 -9.00 -2.70 -6.57
N PHE A 113 -8.21 -2.06 -7.45
CA PHE A 113 -8.23 -2.30 -8.89
C PHE A 113 -7.74 -3.71 -9.27
N VAL A 114 -6.73 -4.24 -8.57
CA VAL A 114 -6.23 -5.61 -8.82
C VAL A 114 -7.05 -6.69 -8.11
N GLY A 115 -7.89 -6.28 -7.15
CA GLY A 115 -8.83 -7.14 -6.45
C GLY A 115 -10.02 -7.54 -7.33
N LYS A 116 -10.56 -8.73 -7.08
CA LYS A 116 -11.79 -9.18 -7.73
C LYS A 116 -13.00 -8.72 -6.92
N PRO A 117 -14.09 -8.26 -7.56
CA PRO A 117 -15.35 -8.03 -6.86
C PRO A 117 -15.82 -9.32 -6.19
N SER A 118 -16.29 -9.25 -4.95
CA SER A 118 -16.84 -10.41 -4.27
C SER A 118 -17.99 -11.01 -5.09
N THR A 119 -17.93 -12.33 -5.32
CA THR A 119 -18.99 -13.09 -5.98
C THR A 119 -20.28 -13.14 -5.16
N ALA A 120 -20.24 -12.74 -3.88
CA ALA A 120 -21.43 -12.62 -3.04
C ALA A 120 -22.36 -11.45 -3.44
N ASN A 121 -21.88 -10.50 -4.25
CA ASN A 121 -22.66 -9.35 -4.72
C ASN A 121 -23.33 -9.57 -6.09
N ILE A 122 -23.26 -10.78 -6.64
CA ILE A 122 -23.84 -11.14 -7.95
C ILE A 122 -25.02 -12.14 -7.79
N ALA A 123 -25.42 -12.45 -6.55
CA ALA A 123 -26.54 -13.35 -6.24
C ALA A 123 -27.81 -12.58 -5.87
#